data_AF-A0A9R0YC60-F1
#
_entry.id   AF-A0A9R0YC60-F1
#
_cell.length_a   1.000
_cell.length_b   1.000
_cell.length_c   1.000
_cell.angle_alpha   90.00
_cell.angle_beta   90.00
_cell.angle_gamma   90.00
#
_symmetry.space_group_name_H-M   'P 1'
#
loop_
_entity.id
_entity.type
_entity.pdbx_description
1 polymer ?
#
loop_
_entity_poly.entity_id
_entity_poly.type
_entity_poly.pdbx_seq_one_letter_code
_entity_poly.pdbx_strand_id
1 'polypeptide(L)'
;MEEELILSCDCGVMVLALSRGSLPSRALILSKGNFSFPSAAKVPASLPFLSDGDTKRPCPQRRLRSPAESSMWDKFQFFVSIWCPLGKILEPWVKFLLLFGTFYELYCLRTVAPERVVLAPLTRTRSYGNVPQPHAILYYQQRTTKGGLLIAEATGVSDTAQGYKDTPGIWTKEQVEAWKPIVDGVHAKGGIFFCQIWHVGRVSNHTYQPNGQAPISSTDKPLKPMVIDNHIVADFSTPRPLETDEIPMVINDFRVAARNAIEAGFDGVEIHGAHGYLIDQFFKDQVNGRTDKYGGSLENRCRFGLEVVQAVVDEIGADKVGMRLSPFANYWESSDSNPGALGLYMAQALNKIGILYCHTVEPWMITFVDKVETPNSLGAMRDAFKGTFIVAGGYNREDGNAAVSGGYADLVACGRLFLSNPDLPRRFEIDAPLNKYNRDTFYISDPVVGYTDYPFLSSNV
;
A
#
# COMPACT_ATOMS: atom_id res chain seq x y z
N MET A 1 -25.47 36.15 -33.54
CA MET A 1 -25.39 34.74 -33.13
C MET A 1 -24.20 34.64 -32.21
N GLU A 2 -24.47 34.58 -30.91
CA GLU A 2 -23.46 34.18 -29.92
C GLU A 2 -23.24 32.68 -30.09
N GLU A 3 -22.00 32.24 -30.19
CA GLU A 3 -21.66 30.81 -30.16
C GLU A 3 -21.41 30.44 -28.69
N GLU A 4 -22.31 29.66 -28.11
CA GLU A 4 -22.09 29.04 -26.80
C GLU A 4 -21.29 27.75 -26.97
N LEU A 5 -20.16 27.66 -26.27
CA LEU A 5 -19.42 26.41 -26.15
C LEU A 5 -19.88 25.72 -24.85
N ILE A 6 -20.64 24.63 -24.99
CA ILE A 6 -21.09 23.81 -23.86
C ILE A 6 -20.16 22.60 -23.77
N LEU A 7 -19.37 22.53 -22.69
CA LEU A 7 -18.58 21.34 -22.34
C LEU A 7 -19.31 20.60 -21.22
N SER A 8 -19.70 19.36 -21.50
CA SER A 8 -20.34 18.44 -20.55
C SER A 8 -19.33 17.36 -20.13
N CYS A 9 -19.18 17.19 -18.82
CA CYS A 9 -18.44 16.09 -18.17
C CYS A 9 -19.26 15.63 -16.95
N ASP A 10 -19.09 14.37 -16.53
CA ASP A 10 -19.90 13.64 -15.53
C ASP A 10 -19.95 14.24 -14.11
N CYS A 11 -19.38 15.42 -13.89
CA CYS A 11 -19.45 16.17 -12.63
C CYS A 11 -19.94 17.62 -12.76
N GLY A 12 -20.45 18.05 -13.93
CA GLY A 12 -21.14 19.34 -14.09
C GLY A 12 -21.08 19.93 -15.51
N VAL A 13 -22.06 20.77 -15.85
CA VAL A 13 -22.12 21.50 -17.13
C VAL A 13 -21.55 22.91 -16.92
N MET A 14 -20.54 23.28 -17.70
CA MET A 14 -20.02 24.66 -17.73
C MET A 14 -20.40 25.30 -19.06
N VAL A 15 -21.14 26.43 -19.00
CA VAL A 15 -21.52 27.22 -20.17
C VAL A 15 -20.57 28.41 -20.27
N LEU A 16 -19.82 28.51 -21.37
CA LEU A 16 -18.95 29.65 -21.64
C LEU A 16 -19.65 30.56 -22.68
N ALA A 17 -20.03 31.77 -22.28
CA ALA A 17 -20.53 32.80 -23.19
C ALA A 17 -19.36 33.73 -23.62
N LEU A 18 -19.09 33.82 -24.92
CA LEU A 18 -18.03 34.66 -25.48
C LEU A 18 -18.64 35.81 -26.29
N SER A 19 -18.42 37.05 -25.83
CA SER A 19 -18.69 38.27 -26.60
C SER A 19 -17.47 38.64 -27.43
N ARG A 20 -17.63 38.83 -28.75
CA ARG A 20 -16.57 39.35 -29.61
C ARG A 20 -16.45 40.86 -29.41
N GLY A 21 -15.39 41.29 -28.72
CA GLY A 21 -14.90 42.67 -28.84
C GLY A 21 -14.67 43.41 -27.52
N SER A 22 -13.90 42.84 -26.59
CA SER A 22 -13.01 43.57 -25.67
C SER A 22 -12.37 42.56 -24.73
N LEU A 23 -11.11 42.79 -24.33
CA LEU A 23 -10.33 42.00 -23.36
C LEU A 23 -11.19 41.41 -22.22
N PRO A 24 -11.01 40.13 -21.82
CA PRO A 24 -11.76 39.56 -20.73
C PRO A 24 -11.17 40.00 -19.39
N SER A 25 -11.75 41.01 -18.77
CA SER A 25 -11.33 41.46 -17.43
C SER A 25 -11.98 40.69 -16.28
N ARG A 26 -12.91 39.75 -16.52
CA ARG A 26 -13.52 38.93 -15.46
C ARG A 26 -13.98 37.57 -15.99
N ALA A 27 -13.43 36.48 -15.44
CA ALA A 27 -14.06 35.17 -15.48
C ALA A 27 -15.12 35.15 -14.37
N LEU A 28 -16.38 34.89 -14.72
CA LEU A 28 -17.45 34.70 -13.74
C LEU A 28 -17.57 33.19 -13.46
N ILE A 29 -17.23 32.78 -12.24
CA ILE A 29 -17.51 31.42 -11.77
C ILE A 29 -18.92 31.44 -11.18
N LEU A 30 -19.87 30.81 -11.87
CA LEU A 30 -21.22 30.62 -11.35
C LEU A 30 -21.23 29.36 -10.48
N SER A 31 -21.19 29.52 -9.15
CA SER A 31 -21.60 28.47 -8.22
C SER A 31 -23.10 28.58 -7.95
N LYS A 32 -23.76 27.45 -7.71
CA LYS A 32 -25.21 27.36 -7.49
C LYS A 32 -25.68 28.36 -6.41
N GLY A 33 -26.37 29.41 -6.84
CA GLY A 33 -27.09 30.35 -6.00
C GLY A 33 -28.27 30.95 -6.77
N ASN A 34 -29.48 30.82 -6.23
CA ASN A 34 -30.73 31.25 -6.84
C ASN A 34 -30.73 32.74 -7.20
N PHE A 35 -30.95 33.07 -8.48
CA PHE A 35 -31.47 34.37 -8.90
C PHE A 35 -32.44 34.23 -10.07
N SER A 36 -33.59 34.89 -9.91
CA SER A 36 -34.68 35.04 -10.89
C SER A 36 -34.36 36.12 -11.92
N PHE A 37 -34.70 35.88 -13.19
CA PHE A 37 -34.67 36.91 -14.24
C PHE A 37 -36.09 37.32 -14.66
N PRO A 38 -36.36 38.63 -14.89
CA PRO A 38 -37.61 39.09 -15.49
C PRO A 38 -37.61 38.90 -17.01
N SER A 39 -38.81 39.02 -17.56
CA SER A 39 -39.30 38.58 -18.87
C SER A 39 -38.60 39.06 -20.15
N ALA A 40 -38.57 38.12 -21.11
CA ALA A 40 -38.88 38.25 -22.55
C ALA A 40 -37.91 38.96 -23.52
N ALA A 41 -37.47 38.25 -24.57
CA ALA A 41 -37.88 38.51 -25.98
C ALA A 41 -37.27 37.53 -27.02
N LYS A 42 -38.19 36.87 -27.75
CA LYS A 42 -38.20 36.42 -29.17
C LYS A 42 -36.91 35.97 -29.90
N VAL A 43 -36.91 34.70 -30.30
CA VAL A 43 -36.12 34.09 -31.40
C VAL A 43 -36.85 34.27 -32.73
N PRO A 44 -36.13 34.47 -33.86
CA PRO A 44 -36.58 33.95 -35.14
C PRO A 44 -35.57 33.02 -35.83
N ALA A 45 -36.14 32.16 -36.67
CA ALA A 45 -35.56 30.95 -37.26
C ALA A 45 -34.90 31.16 -38.64
N SER A 46 -34.26 30.07 -39.09
CA SER A 46 -33.95 29.64 -40.47
C SER A 46 -32.62 30.08 -41.12
N LEU A 47 -31.86 29.10 -41.65
CA LEU A 47 -31.44 28.94 -43.07
C LEU A 47 -30.38 27.79 -43.24
N PRO A 48 -30.10 27.26 -44.46
CA PRO A 48 -30.32 25.84 -44.78
C PRO A 48 -29.08 25.04 -45.24
N PHE A 49 -29.31 23.74 -45.47
CA PHE A 49 -28.46 22.76 -46.17
C PHE A 49 -28.02 23.20 -47.58
N LEU A 50 -26.78 22.85 -47.95
CA LEU A 50 -26.32 22.72 -49.35
C LEU A 50 -25.30 21.58 -49.49
N SER A 51 -25.40 20.88 -50.61
CA SER A 51 -24.87 19.55 -50.96
C SER A 51 -23.71 19.57 -51.98
N ASP A 52 -22.85 18.55 -51.88
CA ASP A 52 -22.12 17.76 -52.90
C ASP A 52 -21.22 18.33 -54.03
N GLY A 53 -20.07 17.63 -54.20
CA GLY A 53 -19.25 17.47 -55.43
C GLY A 53 -17.89 18.19 -55.42
N ASP A 54 -16.71 17.65 -55.79
CA ASP A 54 -16.36 16.37 -56.42
C ASP A 54 -14.81 16.14 -56.46
N THR A 55 -14.37 14.88 -56.31
CA THR A 55 -13.16 14.17 -56.83
C THR A 55 -11.65 14.41 -56.43
N LYS A 56 -11.08 13.35 -55.81
CA LYS A 56 -9.88 12.51 -56.17
C LYS A 56 -8.42 12.95 -55.92
N ARG A 57 -7.73 12.30 -54.94
CA ARG A 57 -6.75 11.17 -55.09
C ARG A 57 -6.17 10.71 -53.70
N PRO A 58 -5.64 9.47 -53.56
CA PRO A 58 -5.58 8.74 -52.27
C PRO A 58 -4.21 8.75 -51.56
N CYS A 59 -4.23 8.66 -50.23
CA CYS A 59 -3.06 8.40 -49.36
C CYS A 59 -3.42 7.25 -48.37
N PRO A 60 -2.50 6.37 -47.96
CA PRO A 60 -2.83 5.05 -47.44
C PRO A 60 -3.41 5.08 -46.02
N GLN A 61 -4.48 4.30 -45.82
CA GLN A 61 -5.17 4.11 -44.54
C GLN A 61 -4.25 3.42 -43.50
N ARG A 62 -3.91 4.13 -42.42
CA ARG A 62 -3.70 3.52 -41.10
C ARG A 62 -5.07 3.43 -40.42
N ARG A 63 -5.51 2.23 -40.04
CA ARG A 63 -6.70 2.04 -39.20
C ARG A 63 -6.47 2.71 -37.84
N LEU A 64 -7.27 3.72 -37.51
CA LEU A 64 -7.41 4.26 -36.16
C LEU A 64 -8.58 3.55 -35.46
N ARG A 65 -8.39 3.24 -34.17
CA ARG A 65 -9.38 2.59 -33.28
C ARG A 65 -10.53 3.56 -32.95
N SER A 66 -11.64 3.01 -32.47
CA SER A 66 -12.87 3.75 -32.17
C SER A 66 -12.70 4.79 -31.03
N PRO A 67 -13.52 5.85 -30.97
CA PRO A 67 -13.38 6.97 -30.03
C PRO A 67 -13.53 6.65 -28.54
N ALA A 68 -13.81 5.38 -28.19
CA ALA A 68 -14.04 4.94 -26.82
C ALA A 68 -12.75 4.48 -26.09
N GLU A 69 -11.61 4.36 -26.79
CA GLU A 69 -10.35 3.82 -26.22
C GLU A 69 -9.15 4.78 -26.35
N SER A 70 -9.36 6.09 -26.54
CA SER A 70 -8.24 7.03 -26.67
C SER A 70 -8.04 7.86 -25.40
N SER A 71 -6.79 7.97 -24.93
CA SER A 71 -6.44 8.78 -23.76
C SER A 71 -6.76 10.27 -24.00
N MET A 72 -6.88 11.05 -22.93
CA MET A 72 -7.10 12.51 -23.05
C MET A 72 -5.98 13.20 -23.86
N TRP A 73 -4.77 12.65 -23.80
CA TRP A 73 -3.62 13.08 -24.60
C TRP A 73 -3.79 12.82 -26.11
N ASP A 74 -4.40 11.69 -26.49
CA ASP A 74 -4.69 11.39 -27.90
C ASP A 74 -5.78 12.31 -28.45
N LYS A 75 -6.77 12.65 -27.62
CA LYS A 75 -7.83 13.62 -27.97
C LYS A 75 -7.27 15.05 -28.06
N PHE A 76 -6.31 15.40 -27.22
CA PHE A 76 -5.59 16.68 -27.25
C PHE A 76 -4.75 16.84 -28.52
N GLN A 77 -3.98 15.82 -28.92
CA GLN A 77 -3.20 15.82 -30.18
C GLN A 77 -4.11 15.94 -31.41
N PHE A 78 -5.26 15.27 -31.39
CA PHE A 78 -6.26 15.38 -32.46
C PHE A 78 -6.83 16.81 -32.56
N PHE A 79 -7.15 17.45 -31.43
CA PHE A 79 -7.69 18.81 -31.39
C PHE A 79 -6.68 19.86 -31.88
N VAL A 80 -5.41 19.72 -31.51
CA VAL A 80 -4.32 20.60 -31.98
C VAL A 80 -4.08 20.43 -33.50
N SER A 81 -4.28 19.23 -34.04
CA SER A 81 -4.07 18.96 -35.48
C SER A 81 -5.17 19.53 -36.39
N ILE A 82 -6.40 19.70 -35.89
CA ILE A 82 -7.54 20.20 -36.69
C ILE A 82 -7.57 21.74 -36.76
N TRP A 83 -6.99 22.43 -35.78
CA TRP A 83 -7.08 23.90 -35.63
C TRP A 83 -5.78 24.66 -35.95
N CYS A 84 -4.87 24.06 -36.71
CA CYS A 84 -3.66 24.73 -37.17
C CYS A 84 -3.57 24.77 -38.70
N PRO A 85 -4.30 25.69 -39.32
CA PRO A 85 -3.67 26.49 -40.36
C PRO A 85 -4.06 27.95 -40.17
N LEU A 86 -3.30 28.68 -39.35
CA LEU A 86 -2.98 30.11 -39.45
C LEU A 86 -2.31 30.51 -38.13
N GLY A 87 -0.98 30.65 -38.20
CA GLY A 87 -0.19 31.13 -37.08
C GLY A 87 -0.63 32.52 -36.62
N LYS A 88 -0.42 32.77 -35.32
CA LYS A 88 -0.71 34.00 -34.57
C LYS A 88 -2.12 34.07 -33.96
N ILE A 89 -2.34 33.29 -32.91
CA ILE A 89 -2.98 33.63 -31.60
C ILE A 89 -2.88 32.34 -30.77
N LEU A 90 -1.72 32.06 -30.16
CA LEU A 90 -1.54 30.86 -29.31
C LEU A 90 -0.94 31.18 -27.94
N GLU A 91 -0.39 32.36 -27.71
CA GLU A 91 0.31 32.64 -26.43
C GLU A 91 -0.59 32.67 -25.18
N PRO A 92 -1.80 33.29 -25.18
CA PRO A 92 -2.63 33.30 -23.99
C PRO A 92 -3.29 31.95 -23.70
N TRP A 93 -3.71 31.23 -24.75
CA TRP A 93 -4.42 29.95 -24.63
C TRP A 93 -3.50 28.79 -24.26
N VAL A 94 -2.29 28.74 -24.82
CA VAL A 94 -1.27 27.77 -24.41
C VAL A 94 -0.84 28.01 -22.98
N LYS A 95 -0.69 29.27 -22.53
CA LYS A 95 -0.41 29.57 -21.12
C LYS A 95 -1.56 29.19 -20.19
N PHE A 96 -2.82 29.41 -20.59
CA PHE A 96 -3.98 29.02 -19.77
C PHE A 96 -4.17 27.50 -19.69
N LEU A 97 -4.01 26.77 -20.80
CA LEU A 97 -4.05 25.30 -20.84
C LEU A 97 -2.85 24.67 -20.12
N LEU A 98 -1.65 25.25 -20.23
CA LEU A 98 -0.51 24.86 -19.41
C LEU A 98 -0.81 25.11 -17.94
N LEU A 99 -1.34 26.28 -17.55
CA LEU A 99 -1.72 26.56 -16.15
C LEU A 99 -2.79 25.60 -15.63
N PHE A 100 -3.77 25.21 -16.44
CA PHE A 100 -4.83 24.28 -16.06
C PHE A 100 -4.33 22.81 -15.99
N GLY A 101 -3.50 22.39 -16.94
CA GLY A 101 -2.81 21.10 -16.90
C GLY A 101 -1.85 21.00 -15.72
N THR A 102 -1.09 22.07 -15.45
CA THR A 102 -0.24 22.13 -14.25
C THR A 102 -1.11 22.14 -12.99
N PHE A 103 -2.28 22.81 -12.96
CA PHE A 103 -3.16 22.80 -11.78
C PHE A 103 -3.78 21.42 -11.52
N TYR A 104 -4.21 20.70 -12.56
CA TYR A 104 -4.76 19.36 -12.44
C TYR A 104 -3.67 18.35 -12.07
N GLU A 105 -2.49 18.40 -12.70
CA GLU A 105 -1.33 17.60 -12.29
C GLU A 105 -0.88 17.98 -10.88
N LEU A 106 -0.84 19.27 -10.50
CA LEU A 106 -0.53 19.71 -9.12
C LEU A 106 -1.58 19.25 -8.12
N TYR A 107 -2.87 19.20 -8.49
CA TYR A 107 -3.93 18.72 -7.62
C TYR A 107 -3.86 17.19 -7.44
N CYS A 108 -3.58 16.44 -8.52
CA CYS A 108 -3.29 15.01 -8.49
C CYS A 108 -1.96 14.68 -7.81
N LEU A 109 -0.96 15.58 -7.83
CA LEU A 109 0.30 15.47 -7.09
C LEU A 109 0.16 15.87 -5.61
N ARG A 110 -0.90 16.63 -5.26
CA ARG A 110 -1.23 17.04 -3.88
C ARG A 110 -2.05 15.99 -3.13
N THR A 111 -2.36 14.85 -3.72
CA THR A 111 -3.08 13.75 -3.08
C THR A 111 -2.38 12.43 -3.40
N VAL A 112 -2.32 11.51 -2.43
CA VAL A 112 -1.73 10.20 -2.64
C VAL A 112 -2.75 9.53 -3.54
N ALA A 113 -2.37 9.32 -4.80
CA ALA A 113 -3.25 8.66 -5.74
C ALA A 113 -3.76 7.35 -5.10
N PRO A 114 -5.04 6.99 -5.23
CA PRO A 114 -5.64 5.88 -4.48
C PRO A 114 -4.85 4.57 -4.56
N GLU A 115 -4.17 4.32 -5.67
CA GLU A 115 -3.30 3.17 -5.93
C GLU A 115 -1.97 3.20 -5.16
N ARG A 116 -1.57 4.34 -4.59
CA ARG A 116 -0.34 4.53 -3.81
C ARG A 116 -0.53 4.41 -2.29
N VAL A 117 -1.78 4.21 -1.85
CA VAL A 117 -2.11 3.90 -0.45
C VAL A 117 -2.20 2.38 -0.28
N VAL A 118 -1.33 1.82 0.55
CA VAL A 118 -1.25 0.38 0.81
C VAL A 118 -1.92 0.05 2.14
N LEU A 119 -2.72 -1.01 2.21
CA LEU A 119 -3.13 -1.57 3.51
C LEU A 119 -1.92 -2.24 4.14
N ALA A 120 -1.43 -1.65 5.22
CA ALA A 120 -0.34 -2.26 5.99
C ALA A 120 -0.79 -3.59 6.62
N PRO A 121 0.14 -4.54 6.85
CA PRO A 121 -0.16 -5.78 7.56
C PRO A 121 -0.53 -5.48 9.01
N LEU A 122 -1.71 -5.95 9.43
CA LEU A 122 -2.32 -5.66 10.72
C LEU A 122 -2.84 -6.94 11.35
N THR A 123 -2.16 -7.51 12.34
CA THR A 123 -2.65 -8.65 13.12
C THR A 123 -3.97 -8.30 13.80
N ARG A 124 -5.01 -9.12 13.60
CA ARG A 124 -6.35 -8.85 14.17
C ARG A 124 -6.86 -9.93 15.12
N THR A 125 -6.10 -11.01 15.33
CA THR A 125 -6.39 -12.09 16.30
C THR A 125 -7.79 -12.69 16.15
N ARG A 126 -8.25 -12.92 14.91
CA ARG A 126 -9.62 -13.41 14.60
C ARG A 126 -9.62 -14.68 13.72
N SER A 127 -8.57 -15.48 13.84
CA SER A 127 -8.35 -16.74 13.10
C SER A 127 -8.26 -17.92 14.06
N TYR A 128 -9.41 -18.49 14.42
CA TYR A 128 -9.52 -19.55 15.44
C TYR A 128 -8.73 -20.80 15.05
N GLY A 129 -7.93 -21.33 15.98
CA GLY A 129 -7.07 -22.49 15.69
C GLY A 129 -6.11 -22.25 14.52
N ASN A 130 -5.70 -20.99 14.33
CA ASN A 130 -4.88 -20.53 13.21
C ASN A 130 -5.54 -20.64 11.82
N VAL A 131 -6.85 -20.89 11.75
CA VAL A 131 -7.60 -20.94 10.50
C VAL A 131 -8.29 -19.59 10.27
N PRO A 132 -8.06 -18.90 9.14
CA PRO A 132 -8.80 -17.70 8.77
C PRO A 132 -10.31 -17.94 8.76
N GLN A 133 -11.08 -16.93 9.17
CA GLN A 133 -12.52 -17.06 9.36
C GLN A 133 -13.32 -16.31 8.28
N PRO A 134 -14.58 -16.68 7.99
CA PRO A 134 -15.37 -16.08 6.91
C PRO A 134 -15.55 -14.55 7.01
N HIS A 135 -15.56 -13.96 8.21
CA HIS A 135 -15.65 -12.50 8.38
C HIS A 135 -14.45 -11.75 7.78
N ALA A 136 -13.29 -12.41 7.61
CA ALA A 136 -12.13 -11.81 6.98
C ALA A 136 -12.37 -11.47 5.50
N ILE A 137 -13.27 -12.20 4.82
CA ILE A 137 -13.68 -11.91 3.43
C ILE A 137 -14.20 -10.46 3.36
N LEU A 138 -15.18 -10.13 4.20
CA LEU A 138 -15.75 -8.78 4.24
C LEU A 138 -14.72 -7.74 4.67
N TYR A 139 -13.85 -8.06 5.64
CA TYR A 139 -12.82 -7.14 6.13
C TYR A 139 -11.86 -6.69 5.04
N TYR A 140 -11.28 -7.62 4.29
CA TYR A 140 -10.35 -7.28 3.22
C TYR A 140 -11.10 -6.69 2.01
N GLN A 141 -12.28 -7.21 1.66
CA GLN A 141 -13.13 -6.62 0.63
C GLN A 141 -13.45 -5.16 0.89
N GLN A 142 -13.81 -4.80 2.12
CA GLN A 142 -14.14 -3.42 2.47
C GLN A 142 -12.98 -2.46 2.21
N ARG A 143 -11.74 -2.94 2.36
CA ARG A 143 -10.49 -2.17 2.20
C ARG A 143 -9.90 -2.26 0.80
N THR A 144 -10.58 -2.94 -0.11
CA THR A 144 -10.10 -3.13 -1.48
C THR A 144 -10.63 -2.05 -2.41
N THR A 145 -9.69 -1.33 -3.02
CA THR A 145 -9.92 -0.48 -4.19
C THR A 145 -9.32 -1.15 -5.44
N LYS A 146 -9.83 -0.82 -6.62
CA LYS A 146 -9.30 -1.36 -7.88
C LYS A 146 -7.84 -0.93 -8.05
N GLY A 147 -6.94 -1.89 -8.23
CA GLY A 147 -5.49 -1.69 -8.33
C GLY A 147 -4.79 -1.38 -7.00
N GLY A 148 -5.52 -1.36 -5.88
CA GLY A 148 -4.93 -1.14 -4.56
C GLY A 148 -4.16 -2.36 -4.06
N LEU A 149 -3.01 -2.14 -3.42
CA LEU A 149 -2.23 -3.19 -2.77
C LEU A 149 -2.66 -3.36 -1.31
N LEU A 150 -2.98 -4.61 -0.96
CA LEU A 150 -3.25 -5.02 0.40
C LEU A 150 -2.17 -6.02 0.84
N ILE A 151 -1.70 -5.87 2.07
CA ILE A 151 -0.83 -6.85 2.71
C ILE A 151 -1.62 -7.45 3.87
N ALA A 152 -1.83 -8.77 3.82
CA ALA A 152 -2.56 -9.50 4.83
C ALA A 152 -1.88 -9.40 6.20
N GLU A 153 -2.65 -9.68 7.25
CA GLU A 153 -2.11 -9.82 8.59
C GLU A 153 -0.99 -10.87 8.68
N ALA A 154 -0.10 -10.70 9.65
CA ALA A 154 1.04 -11.59 9.84
C ALA A 154 0.57 -13.04 10.03
N THR A 155 1.01 -13.91 9.13
CA THR A 155 0.50 -15.28 8.97
C THR A 155 1.64 -16.28 9.20
N GLY A 156 1.44 -17.18 10.17
CA GLY A 156 2.48 -18.12 10.60
C GLY A 156 2.91 -19.08 9.49
N VAL A 157 4.22 -19.34 9.40
CA VAL A 157 4.81 -20.28 8.41
C VAL A 157 4.84 -21.74 8.87
N SER A 158 4.63 -21.98 10.15
CA SER A 158 4.68 -23.29 10.81
C SER A 158 3.87 -23.25 12.13
N ASP A 159 3.74 -24.39 12.79
CA ASP A 159 3.17 -24.49 14.14
C ASP A 159 4.07 -23.83 15.21
N THR A 160 5.39 -23.84 15.02
CA THR A 160 6.38 -23.15 15.88
C THR A 160 6.37 -21.63 15.73
N ALA A 161 5.78 -21.10 14.65
CA ALA A 161 5.75 -19.69 14.32
C ALA A 161 4.82 -18.84 15.20
N GLN A 162 4.02 -19.46 16.08
CA GLN A 162 2.96 -18.81 16.84
C GLN A 162 3.45 -18.18 18.15
N GLY A 163 2.89 -17.02 18.49
CA GLY A 163 3.13 -16.32 19.76
C GLY A 163 1.95 -15.49 20.26
N TYR A 164 0.85 -15.53 19.52
CA TYR A 164 -0.38 -14.79 19.80
C TYR A 164 -1.56 -15.70 19.56
N LYS A 165 -2.63 -15.47 20.31
CA LYS A 165 -3.86 -16.23 20.16
C LYS A 165 -4.56 -15.83 18.86
N ASP A 166 -5.17 -16.82 18.21
CA ASP A 166 -6.07 -16.65 17.06
C ASP A 166 -5.45 -15.86 15.88
N THR A 167 -4.14 -16.01 15.64
CA THR A 167 -3.46 -15.50 14.44
C THR A 167 -3.44 -16.55 13.33
N PRO A 168 -3.61 -16.17 12.05
CA PRO A 168 -3.73 -17.16 10.98
C PRO A 168 -2.40 -17.87 10.68
N GLY A 169 -2.52 -19.03 10.04
CA GLY A 169 -1.43 -19.79 9.46
C GLY A 169 -1.55 -19.98 7.96
N ILE A 170 -0.49 -20.51 7.34
CA ILE A 170 -0.46 -20.95 5.94
C ILE A 170 0.42 -22.19 5.73
N TRP A 171 0.53 -23.08 6.72
CA TRP A 171 1.34 -24.31 6.64
C TRP A 171 0.51 -25.57 6.41
N THR A 172 -0.79 -25.56 6.73
CA THR A 172 -1.70 -26.69 6.50
C THR A 172 -2.59 -26.47 5.29
N LYS A 173 -3.05 -27.56 4.68
CA LYS A 173 -4.03 -27.51 3.60
C LYS A 173 -5.34 -26.84 4.02
N GLU A 174 -5.80 -27.09 5.24
CA GLU A 174 -7.02 -26.46 5.78
C GLU A 174 -6.90 -24.93 5.81
N GLN A 175 -5.76 -24.42 6.25
CA GLN A 175 -5.47 -22.98 6.25
C GLN A 175 -5.45 -22.41 4.83
N VAL A 176 -4.82 -23.11 3.88
CA VAL A 176 -4.80 -22.72 2.45
C VAL A 176 -6.21 -22.62 1.89
N GLU A 177 -7.06 -23.63 2.09
CA GLU A 177 -8.44 -23.62 1.61
C GLU A 177 -9.28 -22.51 2.27
N ALA A 178 -9.03 -22.19 3.55
CA ALA A 178 -9.72 -21.10 4.24
C ALA A 178 -9.30 -19.70 3.74
N TRP A 179 -8.07 -19.54 3.23
CA TRP A 179 -7.61 -18.28 2.64
C TRP A 179 -8.21 -18.01 1.25
N LYS A 180 -8.45 -19.04 0.42
CA LYS A 180 -8.98 -18.88 -0.95
C LYS A 180 -10.19 -17.94 -1.07
N PRO A 181 -11.30 -18.12 -0.34
CA PRO A 181 -12.45 -17.23 -0.48
C PRO A 181 -12.17 -15.79 -0.02
N ILE A 182 -11.17 -15.58 0.84
CA ILE A 182 -10.74 -14.23 1.26
C ILE A 182 -9.98 -13.57 0.12
N VAL A 183 -9.05 -14.30 -0.52
CA VAL A 183 -8.29 -13.81 -1.67
C VAL A 183 -9.23 -13.53 -2.85
N ASP A 184 -10.12 -14.45 -3.17
CA ASP A 184 -11.17 -14.27 -4.20
C ASP A 184 -12.00 -13.01 -3.93
N GLY A 185 -12.29 -12.73 -2.66
CA GLY A 185 -13.00 -11.52 -2.25
C GLY A 185 -12.27 -10.23 -2.62
N VAL A 186 -10.96 -10.18 -2.43
CA VAL A 186 -10.10 -9.04 -2.81
C VAL A 186 -10.01 -8.93 -4.34
N HIS A 187 -9.76 -10.05 -5.03
CA HIS A 187 -9.66 -10.08 -6.49
C HIS A 187 -10.97 -9.71 -7.19
N ALA A 188 -12.13 -10.06 -6.63
CA ALA A 188 -13.44 -9.65 -7.14
C ALA A 188 -13.64 -8.12 -7.16
N LYS A 189 -12.89 -7.38 -6.34
CA LYS A 189 -12.85 -5.90 -6.35
C LYS A 189 -11.66 -5.33 -7.14
N GLY A 190 -10.85 -6.18 -7.75
CA GLY A 190 -9.69 -5.82 -8.55
C GLY A 190 -8.49 -5.37 -7.72
N GLY A 191 -8.39 -5.76 -6.45
CA GLY A 191 -7.21 -5.49 -5.62
C GLY A 191 -6.06 -6.46 -5.89
N ILE A 192 -4.87 -6.09 -5.41
CA ILE A 192 -3.68 -6.94 -5.35
C ILE A 192 -3.46 -7.32 -3.90
N PHE A 193 -3.23 -8.59 -3.60
CA PHE A 193 -3.17 -9.10 -2.24
C PHE A 193 -1.93 -9.95 -1.97
N PHE A 194 -1.12 -9.51 -1.00
CA PHE A 194 0.09 -10.20 -0.58
C PHE A 194 -0.11 -10.82 0.81
N CYS A 195 0.37 -12.05 1.01
CA CYS A 195 0.37 -12.69 2.32
C CYS A 195 1.65 -12.32 3.08
N GLN A 196 1.55 -11.71 4.28
CA GLN A 196 2.73 -11.51 5.10
C GLN A 196 3.09 -12.79 5.85
N ILE A 197 4.17 -13.45 5.45
CA ILE A 197 4.65 -14.71 6.06
C ILE A 197 5.59 -14.42 7.24
N TRP A 198 5.34 -15.10 8.36
CA TRP A 198 5.82 -14.66 9.67
C TRP A 198 6.24 -15.82 10.59
N HIS A 199 7.25 -15.54 11.43
CA HIS A 199 7.64 -16.39 12.55
C HIS A 199 8.02 -15.52 13.76
N VAL A 200 7.36 -15.69 14.90
CA VAL A 200 7.54 -14.81 16.09
C VAL A 200 8.90 -14.92 16.77
N GLY A 201 9.53 -16.10 16.68
CA GLY A 201 10.78 -16.38 17.38
C GLY A 201 10.58 -16.35 18.90
N ARG A 202 11.42 -15.60 19.64
CA ARG A 202 11.31 -15.51 21.11
C ARG A 202 10.08 -14.75 21.63
N VAL A 203 9.29 -14.12 20.77
CA VAL A 203 8.03 -13.42 21.17
C VAL A 203 6.90 -14.45 21.27
N SER A 204 7.08 -15.44 22.14
CA SER A 204 6.17 -16.58 22.33
C SER A 204 6.35 -17.17 23.73
N ASN A 205 5.61 -18.24 24.03
CA ASN A 205 5.73 -19.00 25.26
C ASN A 205 5.35 -20.47 25.04
N HIS A 206 5.59 -21.31 26.05
CA HIS A 206 5.32 -22.75 26.00
C HIS A 206 3.89 -23.10 25.59
N THR A 207 2.89 -22.25 25.88
CA THR A 207 1.49 -22.51 25.54
C THR A 207 1.25 -22.52 24.03
N TYR A 208 1.96 -21.67 23.28
CA TYR A 208 1.82 -21.58 21.83
C TYR A 208 2.71 -22.58 21.08
N GLN A 209 3.72 -23.15 21.75
CA GLN A 209 4.68 -24.02 21.10
C GLN A 209 4.19 -25.48 21.06
N PRO A 210 4.45 -26.20 19.95
CA PRO A 210 4.04 -27.59 19.83
C PRO A 210 4.67 -28.42 20.96
N ASN A 211 3.87 -29.28 21.59
CA ASN A 211 4.29 -30.13 22.71
C ASN A 211 4.91 -29.38 23.91
N GLY A 212 4.58 -28.09 24.11
CA GLY A 212 5.08 -27.30 25.22
C GLY A 212 6.57 -26.96 25.14
N GLN A 213 7.17 -27.05 23.95
CA GLN A 213 8.59 -26.76 23.76
C GLN A 213 8.93 -25.29 24.01
N ALA A 214 10.23 -25.00 24.17
CA ALA A 214 10.69 -23.62 24.25
C ALA A 214 10.58 -22.94 22.87
N PRO A 215 10.17 -21.65 22.80
CA PRO A 215 10.24 -20.88 21.56
C PRO A 215 11.66 -20.85 20.99
N ILE A 216 11.80 -20.78 19.66
CA ILE A 216 13.12 -20.72 19.01
C ILE A 216 13.55 -19.28 18.75
N SER A 217 14.87 -19.01 18.72
CA SER A 217 15.42 -17.68 18.40
C SER A 217 16.89 -17.76 17.96
N SER A 218 17.51 -16.61 17.70
CA SER A 218 18.97 -16.47 17.56
C SER A 218 19.69 -16.52 18.92
N THR A 219 18.96 -16.48 20.04
CA THR A 219 19.47 -16.33 21.40
C THR A 219 18.66 -17.12 22.42
N ASP A 220 19.21 -17.28 23.62
CA ASP A 220 18.57 -17.80 24.84
C ASP A 220 18.08 -16.67 25.77
N LYS A 221 18.29 -15.40 25.41
CA LYS A 221 17.89 -14.24 26.22
C LYS A 221 16.37 -14.12 26.28
N PRO A 222 15.74 -14.25 27.48
CA PRO A 222 14.30 -14.08 27.64
C PRO A 222 13.90 -12.61 27.46
N LEU A 223 12.62 -12.40 27.14
CA LEU A 223 12.00 -11.07 27.20
C LEU A 223 11.52 -10.80 28.62
N LYS A 224 11.55 -9.54 29.04
CA LYS A 224 10.89 -9.16 30.29
C LYS A 224 9.38 -9.23 30.12
N PRO A 225 8.62 -9.62 31.17
CA PRO A 225 7.18 -9.48 31.17
C PRO A 225 6.82 -8.03 30.86
N MET A 226 5.87 -7.84 29.95
CA MET A 226 5.41 -6.50 29.59
C MET A 226 3.92 -6.47 29.38
N VAL A 227 3.33 -5.32 29.68
CA VAL A 227 1.92 -5.07 29.42
C VAL A 227 1.75 -4.89 27.92
N ILE A 228 1.04 -5.83 27.30
CA ILE A 228 0.59 -5.74 25.92
C ILE A 228 -0.84 -5.18 25.89
N ASP A 229 -1.39 -5.01 24.68
CA ASP A 229 -2.72 -4.41 24.47
C ASP A 229 -3.80 -5.00 25.41
N ASN A 230 -4.79 -4.18 25.76
CA ASN A 230 -5.85 -4.49 26.73
C ASN A 230 -5.34 -4.77 28.16
N HIS A 231 -4.17 -4.25 28.52
CA HIS A 231 -3.56 -4.37 29.84
C HIS A 231 -3.21 -5.82 30.26
N ILE A 232 -3.11 -6.73 29.29
CA ILE A 232 -2.69 -8.10 29.55
C ILE A 232 -1.17 -8.11 29.74
N VAL A 233 -0.69 -8.75 30.82
CA VAL A 233 0.75 -9.00 30.97
C VAL A 233 1.10 -10.21 30.10
N ALA A 234 1.87 -9.97 29.04
CA ALA A 234 2.42 -11.07 28.26
C ALA A 234 3.57 -11.70 29.04
N ASP A 235 3.47 -13.01 29.22
CA ASP A 235 4.56 -13.84 29.73
C ASP A 235 5.27 -14.52 28.56
N PHE A 236 6.61 -14.48 28.61
CA PHE A 236 7.49 -14.99 27.57
C PHE A 236 8.39 -16.07 28.15
N SER A 237 8.37 -17.24 27.53
CA SER A 237 9.26 -18.32 27.94
C SER A 237 10.67 -18.05 27.44
N THR A 238 11.68 -18.46 28.20
CA THR A 238 13.08 -18.41 27.76
C THR A 238 13.21 -19.15 26.43
N PRO A 239 13.68 -18.48 25.35
CA PRO A 239 13.82 -19.14 24.07
C PRO A 239 15.01 -20.10 24.07
N ARG A 240 15.00 -21.03 23.13
CA ARG A 240 16.14 -21.86 22.78
C ARG A 240 16.83 -21.26 21.54
N PRO A 241 18.15 -21.04 21.55
CA PRO A 241 18.88 -20.71 20.34
C PRO A 241 18.74 -21.86 19.34
N LEU A 242 18.46 -21.53 18.08
CA LEU A 242 18.51 -22.52 17.00
C LEU A 242 19.93 -23.09 16.87
N GLU A 243 20.05 -24.39 16.73
CA GLU A 243 21.31 -25.00 16.29
C GLU A 243 21.57 -24.66 14.81
N THR A 244 22.83 -24.68 14.40
CA THR A 244 23.21 -24.26 13.04
C THR A 244 22.55 -25.13 11.96
N ASP A 245 22.35 -26.41 12.26
CA ASP A 245 21.75 -27.42 11.38
C ASP A 245 20.20 -27.41 11.41
N GLU A 246 19.58 -26.71 12.36
CA GLU A 246 18.13 -26.50 12.38
C GLU A 246 17.68 -25.35 11.46
N ILE A 247 18.54 -24.36 11.22
CA ILE A 247 18.23 -23.17 10.42
C ILE A 247 17.71 -23.51 9.00
N PRO A 248 18.28 -24.48 8.26
CA PRO A 248 17.74 -24.91 6.97
C PRO A 248 16.27 -25.38 7.02
N MET A 249 15.83 -26.00 8.12
CA MET A 249 14.42 -26.42 8.25
C MET A 249 13.50 -25.21 8.39
N VAL A 250 13.89 -24.21 9.19
CA VAL A 250 13.12 -22.96 9.32
C VAL A 250 13.04 -22.21 7.99
N ILE A 251 14.15 -22.15 7.23
CA ILE A 251 14.14 -21.57 5.87
C ILE A 251 13.14 -22.32 4.98
N ASN A 252 13.09 -23.65 5.07
CA ASN A 252 12.14 -24.46 4.34
C ASN A 252 10.68 -24.18 4.73
N ASP A 253 10.40 -23.86 6.00
CA ASP A 253 9.04 -23.48 6.43
C ASP A 253 8.57 -22.20 5.72
N PHE A 254 9.43 -21.18 5.61
CA PHE A 254 9.12 -19.98 4.83
C PHE A 254 8.90 -20.29 3.34
N ARG A 255 9.72 -21.18 2.76
CA ARG A 255 9.58 -21.62 1.37
C ARG A 255 8.23 -22.30 1.12
N VAL A 256 7.84 -23.24 2.00
CA VAL A 256 6.55 -23.96 1.90
C VAL A 256 5.38 -23.00 2.13
N ALA A 257 5.47 -22.12 3.12
CA ALA A 257 4.45 -21.10 3.37
C ALA A 257 4.23 -20.19 2.15
N ALA A 258 5.31 -19.81 1.45
CA ALA A 258 5.20 -19.02 0.22
C ALA A 258 4.48 -19.78 -0.90
N ARG A 259 4.83 -21.05 -1.13
CA ARG A 259 4.13 -21.93 -2.08
C ARG A 259 2.64 -22.02 -1.75
N ASN A 260 2.32 -22.25 -0.48
CA ASN A 260 0.95 -22.37 0.01
C ASN A 260 0.16 -21.06 -0.13
N ALA A 261 0.80 -19.91 0.05
CA ALA A 261 0.17 -18.61 -0.20
C ALA A 261 -0.20 -18.45 -1.69
N ILE A 262 0.68 -18.84 -2.61
CA ILE A 262 0.37 -18.84 -4.05
C ILE A 262 -0.76 -19.85 -4.36
N GLU A 263 -0.78 -21.03 -3.73
CA GLU A 263 -1.88 -22.00 -3.89
C GLU A 263 -3.23 -21.47 -3.36
N ALA A 264 -3.20 -20.65 -2.29
CA ALA A 264 -4.38 -19.95 -1.78
C ALA A 264 -4.84 -18.80 -2.70
N GLY A 265 -4.07 -18.46 -3.73
CA GLY A 265 -4.41 -17.45 -4.73
C GLY A 265 -3.77 -16.08 -4.50
N PHE A 266 -2.95 -15.89 -3.46
CA PHE A 266 -2.29 -14.60 -3.25
C PHE A 266 -1.41 -14.21 -4.45
N ASP A 267 -1.31 -12.90 -4.73
CA ASP A 267 -0.48 -12.38 -5.82
C ASP A 267 1.03 -12.47 -5.49
N GLY A 268 1.36 -12.57 -4.21
CA GLY A 268 2.72 -12.73 -3.71
C GLY A 268 2.80 -12.80 -2.20
N VAL A 269 4.01 -12.73 -1.67
CA VAL A 269 4.27 -12.75 -0.23
C VAL A 269 5.15 -11.59 0.22
N GLU A 270 4.90 -11.12 1.44
CA GLU A 270 5.80 -10.24 2.16
C GLU A 270 6.51 -11.03 3.27
N ILE A 271 7.84 -11.11 3.21
CA ILE A 271 8.63 -11.73 4.28
C ILE A 271 8.72 -10.75 5.46
N HIS A 272 8.26 -11.18 6.64
CA HIS A 272 8.31 -10.34 7.84
C HIS A 272 9.70 -10.36 8.51
N GLY A 273 10.61 -9.51 8.03
CA GLY A 273 11.95 -9.28 8.61
C GLY A 273 12.04 -8.06 9.54
N ALA A 274 11.02 -7.83 10.36
CA ALA A 274 10.85 -6.59 11.11
C ALA A 274 10.26 -6.85 12.50
N HIS A 275 10.11 -5.79 13.29
CA HIS A 275 9.37 -5.73 14.54
C HIS A 275 9.83 -6.70 15.63
N GLY A 276 11.11 -7.04 15.67
CA GLY A 276 11.68 -7.90 16.71
C GLY A 276 11.25 -9.36 16.64
N TYR A 277 10.71 -9.83 15.51
CA TYR A 277 10.37 -11.24 15.27
C TYR A 277 11.57 -12.03 14.74
N LEU A 278 11.42 -13.33 14.44
CA LEU A 278 12.56 -14.25 14.29
C LEU A 278 13.66 -13.72 13.35
N ILE A 279 13.31 -13.28 12.15
CA ILE A 279 14.29 -12.77 11.18
C ILE A 279 14.98 -11.49 11.71
N ASP A 280 14.24 -10.56 12.32
CA ASP A 280 14.79 -9.33 12.94
C ASP A 280 15.66 -9.64 14.17
N GLN A 281 15.33 -10.71 14.92
CA GLN A 281 16.14 -11.23 16.03
C GLN A 281 17.50 -11.74 15.54
N PHE A 282 17.61 -12.23 14.31
CA PHE A 282 18.91 -12.55 13.69
C PHE A 282 19.63 -11.29 13.21
N PHE A 283 18.90 -10.31 12.67
CA PHE A 283 19.50 -9.08 12.17
C PHE A 283 20.19 -8.26 13.26
N LYS A 284 19.63 -8.20 14.47
CA LYS A 284 19.99 -7.18 15.47
C LYS A 284 20.92 -7.70 16.57
N ASP A 285 22.00 -6.96 16.85
CA ASP A 285 23.14 -7.42 17.66
C ASP A 285 22.88 -7.42 19.17
N GLN A 286 21.88 -6.66 19.63
CA GLN A 286 21.47 -6.74 21.04
C GLN A 286 20.74 -8.05 21.34
N VAL A 287 20.22 -8.71 20.32
CA VAL A 287 19.56 -10.03 20.40
C VAL A 287 20.50 -11.14 19.94
N ASN A 288 20.99 -11.08 18.71
CA ASN A 288 21.83 -12.10 18.10
C ASN A 288 23.25 -12.10 18.70
N GLY A 289 23.45 -12.94 19.71
CA GLY A 289 24.76 -13.20 20.33
C GLY A 289 25.50 -14.40 19.75
N ARG A 290 25.11 -14.91 18.57
CA ARG A 290 25.71 -16.13 18.00
C ARG A 290 27.16 -15.89 17.57
N THR A 291 27.95 -16.96 17.63
CA THR A 291 29.37 -16.98 17.22
C THR A 291 29.62 -17.85 15.97
N ASP A 292 28.58 -18.45 15.42
CA ASP A 292 28.62 -19.23 14.19
C ASP A 292 28.47 -18.34 12.94
N LYS A 293 28.26 -18.95 11.77
CA LYS A 293 28.09 -18.24 10.49
C LYS A 293 26.84 -17.35 10.41
N TYR A 294 25.98 -17.37 11.43
CA TYR A 294 24.74 -16.58 11.49
C TYR A 294 24.80 -15.45 12.54
N GLY A 295 25.96 -15.19 13.16
CA GLY A 295 26.15 -14.08 14.10
C GLY A 295 27.51 -13.38 14.01
N GLY A 296 27.71 -12.41 14.89
CA GLY A 296 28.89 -11.54 14.90
C GLY A 296 28.81 -10.43 13.84
N SER A 297 29.40 -10.64 12.66
CA SER A 297 29.46 -9.60 11.63
C SER A 297 28.08 -9.25 11.06
N LEU A 298 27.94 -8.06 10.48
CA LEU A 298 26.69 -7.63 9.85
C LEU A 298 26.23 -8.60 8.75
N GLU A 299 27.17 -9.09 7.95
CA GLU A 299 26.92 -10.06 6.88
C GLU A 299 26.38 -11.37 7.42
N ASN A 300 26.97 -11.88 8.50
CA ASN A 300 26.53 -13.13 9.14
C ASN A 300 25.15 -12.97 9.79
N ARG A 301 24.90 -11.85 10.49
CA ARG A 301 23.58 -11.56 11.09
C ARG A 301 22.48 -11.48 10.03
N CYS A 302 22.78 -10.92 8.87
CA CYS A 302 21.84 -10.82 7.75
C CYS A 302 21.68 -12.14 6.96
N ARG A 303 22.59 -13.11 7.13
CA ARG A 303 22.64 -14.34 6.32
C ARG A 303 21.34 -15.13 6.38
N PHE A 304 20.79 -15.36 7.58
CA PHE A 304 19.55 -16.12 7.75
C PHE A 304 18.39 -15.49 6.96
N GLY A 305 18.16 -14.18 7.13
CA GLY A 305 17.08 -13.49 6.41
C GLY A 305 17.30 -13.48 4.89
N LEU A 306 18.54 -13.35 4.41
CA LEU A 306 18.84 -13.42 2.98
C LEU A 306 18.68 -14.83 2.40
N GLU A 307 19.01 -15.88 3.17
CA GLU A 307 18.75 -17.28 2.78
C GLU A 307 17.23 -17.56 2.72
N VAL A 308 16.43 -17.01 3.64
CA VAL A 308 14.96 -17.06 3.56
C VAL A 308 14.45 -16.37 2.30
N VAL A 309 14.92 -15.15 2.00
CA VAL A 309 14.52 -14.41 0.81
C VAL A 309 14.86 -15.21 -0.45
N GLN A 310 16.08 -15.75 -0.55
CA GLN A 310 16.49 -16.55 -1.70
C GLN A 310 15.60 -17.80 -1.87
N ALA A 311 15.34 -18.56 -0.80
CA ALA A 311 14.52 -19.76 -0.88
C ALA A 311 13.08 -19.47 -1.32
N VAL A 312 12.50 -18.36 -0.83
CA VAL A 312 11.16 -17.91 -1.25
C VAL A 312 11.17 -17.45 -2.70
N VAL A 313 12.18 -16.69 -3.13
CA VAL A 313 12.33 -16.24 -4.52
C VAL A 313 12.48 -17.43 -5.48
N ASP A 314 13.28 -18.43 -5.12
CA ASP A 314 13.47 -19.64 -5.92
C ASP A 314 12.17 -20.45 -6.07
N GLU A 315 11.26 -20.34 -5.10
CA GLU A 315 9.98 -21.05 -5.08
C GLU A 315 8.89 -20.36 -5.92
N ILE A 316 8.71 -19.04 -5.77
CA ILE A 316 7.54 -18.33 -6.34
C ILE A 316 7.90 -17.24 -7.35
N GLY A 317 9.19 -16.95 -7.53
CA GLY A 317 9.71 -15.89 -8.41
C GLY A 317 9.87 -14.54 -7.69
N ALA A 318 10.93 -13.82 -8.01
CA ALA A 318 11.30 -12.56 -7.36
C ALA A 318 10.25 -11.43 -7.53
N ASP A 319 9.49 -11.48 -8.63
CA ASP A 319 8.41 -10.55 -8.97
C ASP A 319 7.19 -10.66 -8.04
N LYS A 320 7.18 -11.65 -7.15
CA LYS A 320 6.09 -11.90 -6.18
C LYS A 320 6.56 -11.81 -4.73
N VAL A 321 7.76 -11.29 -4.50
CA VAL A 321 8.37 -11.24 -3.17
C VAL A 321 8.61 -9.80 -2.74
N GLY A 322 8.04 -9.43 -1.61
CA GLY A 322 8.41 -8.25 -0.85
C GLY A 322 9.09 -8.63 0.47
N MET A 323 9.80 -7.68 1.06
CA MET A 323 10.35 -7.86 2.41
C MET A 323 10.10 -6.63 3.27
N ARG A 324 9.64 -6.86 4.49
CA ARG A 324 9.44 -5.80 5.48
C ARG A 324 10.62 -5.69 6.44
N LEU A 325 11.11 -4.48 6.69
CA LEU A 325 12.24 -4.17 7.55
C LEU A 325 11.89 -3.05 8.55
N SER A 326 12.48 -3.11 9.75
CA SER A 326 12.40 -2.03 10.75
C SER A 326 13.73 -1.82 11.46
N PRO A 327 14.77 -1.32 10.76
CA PRO A 327 16.13 -1.27 11.29
C PRO A 327 16.24 -0.47 12.59
N PHE A 328 15.47 0.62 12.69
CA PHE A 328 15.51 1.57 13.80
C PHE A 328 14.52 1.26 14.94
N ALA A 329 13.61 0.29 14.76
CA ALA A 329 12.63 -0.05 15.79
C ALA A 329 13.27 -0.89 16.90
N ASN A 330 12.87 -0.69 18.15
CA ASN A 330 13.38 -1.44 19.30
C ASN A 330 12.33 -2.42 19.88
N TYR A 331 11.41 -2.88 19.04
CA TYR A 331 10.28 -3.71 19.46
C TYR A 331 10.80 -5.03 20.04
N TRP A 332 10.15 -5.49 21.12
CA TRP A 332 10.52 -6.73 21.83
C TRP A 332 12.00 -6.81 22.20
N GLU A 333 12.53 -5.72 22.76
CA GLU A 333 13.94 -5.60 23.17
C GLU A 333 14.92 -5.99 22.04
N SER A 334 14.54 -5.69 20.79
CA SER A 334 15.32 -5.99 19.59
C SER A 334 15.81 -4.70 18.94
N SER A 335 16.97 -4.24 19.39
CA SER A 335 17.65 -3.04 18.89
C SER A 335 19.00 -3.38 18.24
N ASP A 336 19.49 -2.49 17.39
CA ASP A 336 20.78 -2.62 16.70
C ASP A 336 21.73 -1.51 17.12
N SER A 337 23.04 -1.80 17.23
CA SER A 337 24.04 -0.77 17.53
C SER A 337 24.31 0.19 16.36
N ASN A 338 24.02 -0.22 15.11
CA ASN A 338 24.17 0.59 13.91
C ASN A 338 23.04 0.33 12.88
N PRO A 339 21.81 0.77 13.18
CA PRO A 339 20.62 0.49 12.37
C PRO A 339 20.70 1.08 10.96
N GLY A 340 21.45 2.17 10.77
CA GLY A 340 21.69 2.78 9.46
C GLY A 340 22.53 1.87 8.54
N ALA A 341 23.60 1.28 9.07
CA ALA A 341 24.41 0.32 8.32
C ALA A 341 23.63 -0.97 8.01
N LEU A 342 22.84 -1.47 8.97
CA LEU A 342 21.97 -2.62 8.76
C LEU A 342 20.96 -2.37 7.63
N GLY A 343 20.25 -1.25 7.69
CA GLY A 343 19.28 -0.87 6.66
C GLY A 343 19.91 -0.75 5.28
N LEU A 344 21.04 -0.04 5.17
CA LEU A 344 21.76 0.12 3.91
C LEU A 344 22.24 -1.21 3.32
N TYR A 345 22.84 -2.06 4.16
CA TYR A 345 23.30 -3.39 3.74
C TYR A 345 22.15 -4.24 3.21
N MET A 346 21.03 -4.30 3.94
CA MET A 346 19.86 -5.07 3.50
C MET A 346 19.28 -4.52 2.19
N ALA A 347 19.13 -3.21 2.04
CA ALA A 347 18.68 -2.61 0.78
C ALA A 347 19.57 -3.01 -0.41
N GLN A 348 20.89 -2.98 -0.24
CA GLN A 348 21.84 -3.41 -1.28
C GLN A 348 21.80 -4.92 -1.55
N ALA A 349 21.66 -5.74 -0.51
CA ALA A 349 21.60 -7.20 -0.66
C ALA A 349 20.31 -7.65 -1.35
N LEU A 350 19.18 -7.06 -0.99
CA LEU A 350 17.88 -7.37 -1.61
C LEU A 350 17.83 -6.99 -3.09
N ASN A 351 18.51 -5.91 -3.50
CA ASN A 351 18.68 -5.59 -4.92
C ASN A 351 19.40 -6.68 -5.71
N LYS A 352 20.39 -7.37 -5.11
CA LYS A 352 21.14 -8.43 -5.79
C LYS A 352 20.26 -9.64 -6.08
N ILE A 353 19.26 -9.89 -5.23
CA ILE A 353 18.26 -10.95 -5.41
C ILE A 353 17.17 -10.49 -6.40
N GLY A 354 16.85 -9.19 -6.41
CA GLY A 354 15.91 -8.60 -7.37
C GLY A 354 14.44 -8.71 -6.96
N ILE A 355 14.16 -8.67 -5.65
CA ILE A 355 12.79 -8.73 -5.12
C ILE A 355 11.95 -7.51 -5.54
N LEU A 356 10.62 -7.68 -5.59
CA LEU A 356 9.67 -6.67 -6.07
C LEU A 356 9.72 -5.37 -5.26
N TYR A 357 9.65 -5.46 -3.93
CA TYR A 357 9.60 -4.28 -3.08
C TYR A 357 10.30 -4.45 -1.73
N CYS A 358 10.74 -3.31 -1.18
CA CYS A 358 11.22 -3.19 0.19
C CYS A 358 10.25 -2.31 0.98
N HIS A 359 9.65 -2.86 2.03
CA HIS A 359 8.69 -2.18 2.89
C HIS A 359 9.35 -1.83 4.22
N THR A 360 9.44 -0.55 4.54
CA THR A 360 10.25 -0.06 5.66
C THR A 360 9.41 0.70 6.67
N VAL A 361 9.73 0.50 7.94
CA VAL A 361 9.12 1.22 9.06
C VAL A 361 9.97 2.40 9.44
N GLU A 362 9.33 3.56 9.58
CA GLU A 362 10.00 4.83 9.79
C GLU A 362 10.80 4.90 11.10
N PRO A 363 11.95 5.62 11.14
CA PRO A 363 12.81 5.69 12.30
C PRO A 363 12.17 6.34 13.52
N TRP A 364 11.15 7.19 13.33
CA TRP A 364 10.40 7.79 14.43
C TRP A 364 9.44 6.78 15.11
N MET A 365 9.22 5.60 14.52
CA MET A 365 8.43 4.52 15.10
C MET A 365 9.31 3.58 15.96
N ILE A 366 10.03 4.14 16.94
CA ILE A 366 10.91 3.35 17.83
C ILE A 366 10.10 2.40 18.72
N THR A 367 8.90 2.83 19.14
CA THR A 367 7.90 2.03 19.88
C THR A 367 6.57 1.97 19.10
N PHE A 368 5.60 1.16 19.56
CA PHE A 368 4.31 0.92 18.87
C PHE A 368 3.30 2.08 18.96
N VAL A 369 3.57 3.11 19.76
CA VAL A 369 2.55 4.08 20.17
C VAL A 369 2.77 5.43 19.46
N ASP A 370 3.87 6.09 19.76
CA ASP A 370 4.10 7.49 19.44
C ASP A 370 5.26 7.69 18.47
N LYS A 371 5.14 8.75 17.64
CA LYS A 371 6.25 9.25 16.85
C LYS A 371 7.25 9.89 17.80
N VAL A 372 8.51 9.49 17.70
CA VAL A 372 9.62 10.10 18.45
C VAL A 372 10.44 10.93 17.48
N GLU A 373 10.75 12.19 17.84
CA GLU A 373 11.67 12.99 17.04
C GLU A 373 13.03 12.32 16.95
N THR A 374 13.59 12.25 15.75
CA THR A 374 14.84 11.55 15.49
C THR A 374 15.56 12.16 14.30
N PRO A 375 16.90 12.25 14.33
CA PRO A 375 17.69 12.68 13.17
C PRO A 375 17.85 11.57 12.11
N ASN A 376 17.43 10.33 12.43
CA ASN A 376 17.55 9.19 11.53
C ASN A 376 16.54 9.27 10.37
N SER A 377 16.92 8.75 9.21
CA SER A 377 16.10 8.74 7.99
C SER A 377 16.29 7.45 7.20
N LEU A 378 15.29 7.06 6.40
CA LEU A 378 15.39 5.96 5.44
C LEU A 378 16.01 6.38 4.10
N GLY A 379 16.43 7.64 3.93
CA GLY A 379 16.93 8.17 2.65
C GLY A 379 18.04 7.31 2.03
N ALA A 380 19.03 6.90 2.83
CA ALA A 380 20.10 6.02 2.35
C ALA A 380 19.60 4.65 1.86
N MET A 381 18.53 4.11 2.47
CA MET A 381 17.90 2.87 2.01
C MET A 381 17.13 3.08 0.71
N ARG A 382 16.36 4.17 0.60
CA ARG A 382 15.65 4.55 -0.63
C ARG A 382 16.63 4.74 -1.79
N ASP A 383 17.74 5.44 -1.58
CA ASP A 383 18.75 5.66 -2.62
C ASP A 383 19.41 4.36 -3.07
N ALA A 384 19.63 3.43 -2.12
CA ALA A 384 20.23 2.14 -2.40
C ALA A 384 19.26 1.20 -3.14
N PHE A 385 18.02 1.03 -2.66
CA PHE A 385 17.05 0.08 -3.21
C PHE A 385 16.46 0.55 -4.55
N LYS A 386 16.49 -0.32 -5.56
CA LYS A 386 16.13 0.02 -6.95
C LYS A 386 14.73 -0.44 -7.35
N GLY A 387 14.11 -1.34 -6.59
CA GLY A 387 12.71 -1.72 -6.75
C GLY A 387 11.76 -0.71 -6.11
N THR A 388 10.50 -1.15 -5.94
CA THR A 388 9.46 -0.36 -5.27
C THR A 388 9.77 -0.21 -3.79
N PHE A 389 9.81 1.03 -3.28
CA PHE A 389 10.07 1.33 -1.88
C PHE A 389 8.79 1.79 -1.19
N ILE A 390 8.36 1.03 -0.19
CA ILE A 390 7.14 1.28 0.59
C ILE A 390 7.55 1.80 1.97
N VAL A 391 6.95 2.90 2.41
CA VAL A 391 7.18 3.44 3.77
C VAL A 391 5.93 3.32 4.63
N ALA A 392 6.14 3.07 5.93
CA ALA A 392 5.08 2.95 6.92
C ALA A 392 5.49 3.59 8.24
N GLY A 393 4.55 4.23 8.93
CA GLY A 393 4.81 4.78 10.26
C GLY A 393 4.10 6.09 10.53
N GLY A 394 2.82 6.03 10.90
CA GLY A 394 2.09 7.24 11.32
C GLY A 394 1.90 8.29 10.22
N TYR A 395 1.97 7.89 8.95
CA TYR A 395 1.62 8.76 7.83
C TYR A 395 0.15 9.16 7.86
N ASN A 396 -0.10 10.45 7.63
CA ASN A 396 -1.38 10.99 7.22
C ASN A 396 -1.34 11.28 5.71
N ARG A 397 -2.39 11.95 5.21
CA ARG A 397 -2.49 12.35 3.81
C ARG A 397 -1.33 13.26 3.40
N GLU A 398 -1.08 14.31 4.16
CA GLU A 398 -0.10 15.37 3.84
C GLU A 398 1.33 14.85 3.81
N ASP A 399 1.75 14.14 4.86
CA ASP A 399 3.08 13.53 4.95
C ASP A 399 3.27 12.46 3.88
N GLY A 400 2.19 11.72 3.55
CA GLY A 400 2.21 10.70 2.49
C GLY A 400 2.43 11.32 1.11
N ASN A 401 1.74 12.43 0.82
CA ASN A 401 1.95 13.21 -0.41
C ASN A 401 3.38 13.71 -0.53
N ALA A 402 3.92 14.26 0.57
CA ALA A 402 5.29 14.77 0.59
C ALA A 402 6.31 13.65 0.34
N ALA A 403 6.14 12.48 0.97
CA ALA A 403 7.00 11.34 0.76
C ALA A 403 7.02 10.87 -0.71
N VAL A 404 5.84 10.78 -1.34
CA VAL A 404 5.72 10.30 -2.72
C VAL A 404 6.21 11.34 -3.73
N SER A 405 5.75 12.58 -3.61
CA SER A 405 6.12 13.66 -4.55
C SER A 405 7.60 14.05 -4.45
N GLY A 406 8.21 13.89 -3.26
CA GLY A 406 9.63 14.10 -3.03
C GLY A 406 10.53 12.94 -3.45
N GLY A 407 9.96 11.82 -3.94
CA GLY A 407 10.72 10.63 -4.33
C GLY A 407 11.28 9.81 -3.16
N TYR A 408 10.85 10.10 -1.92
CA TYR A 408 11.28 9.38 -0.73
C TYR A 408 10.65 7.97 -0.66
N ALA A 409 9.46 7.78 -1.24
CA ALA A 409 8.81 6.49 -1.36
C ALA A 409 7.99 6.40 -2.65
N ASP A 410 7.76 5.18 -3.13
CA ASP A 410 6.84 4.92 -4.25
C ASP A 410 5.41 4.74 -3.75
N LEU A 411 5.25 4.08 -2.59
CA LEU A 411 3.98 3.74 -1.96
C LEU A 411 4.03 4.04 -0.44
N VAL A 412 2.87 4.34 0.14
CA VAL A 412 2.73 4.61 1.58
C VAL A 412 1.76 3.60 2.19
N ALA A 413 2.23 2.83 3.17
CA ALA A 413 1.40 1.86 3.88
C ALA A 413 0.77 2.46 5.13
N CYS A 414 -0.55 2.38 5.20
CA CYS A 414 -1.37 2.89 6.29
C CYS A 414 -1.94 1.74 7.13
N GLY A 415 -1.63 1.75 8.43
CA GLY A 415 -2.15 0.77 9.39
C GLY A 415 -3.43 1.25 10.08
N ARG A 416 -3.26 1.90 11.24
CA ARG A 416 -4.34 2.36 12.13
C ARG A 416 -5.46 3.15 11.41
N LEU A 417 -5.11 4.03 10.47
CA LEU A 417 -6.10 4.80 9.72
C LEU A 417 -6.92 3.91 8.77
N PHE A 418 -6.28 2.97 8.09
CA PHE A 418 -6.96 2.06 7.16
C PHE A 418 -7.79 1.00 7.91
N LEU A 419 -7.40 0.68 9.15
CA LEU A 419 -8.19 -0.14 10.05
C LEU A 419 -9.57 0.50 10.30
N SER A 420 -9.65 1.79 10.65
CA SER A 420 -10.94 2.45 10.92
C SER A 420 -11.62 3.06 9.71
N ASN A 421 -10.93 3.19 8.57
CA ASN A 421 -11.45 3.80 7.35
C ASN A 421 -11.33 2.81 6.19
N PRO A 422 -12.36 1.98 5.92
CA PRO A 422 -12.29 1.00 4.85
C PRO A 422 -12.09 1.64 3.47
N ASP A 423 -12.54 2.88 3.31
CA ASP A 423 -12.41 3.71 2.12
C ASP A 423 -11.35 4.82 2.27
N LEU A 424 -10.29 4.57 3.05
CA LEU A 424 -9.21 5.53 3.30
C LEU A 424 -8.67 6.21 2.03
N PRO A 425 -8.39 5.50 0.92
CA PRO A 425 -7.90 6.16 -0.30
C PRO A 425 -8.86 7.23 -0.82
N ARG A 426 -10.18 6.94 -0.83
CA ARG A 426 -11.20 7.90 -1.23
C ARG A 426 -11.24 9.09 -0.27
N ARG A 427 -11.16 8.85 1.04
CA ARG A 427 -11.12 9.94 2.03
C ARG A 427 -9.92 10.85 1.84
N PHE A 428 -8.75 10.30 1.52
CA PHE A 428 -7.56 11.10 1.21
C PHE A 428 -7.69 11.89 -0.10
N GLU A 429 -8.30 11.29 -1.12
CA GLU A 429 -8.52 11.95 -2.42
C GLU A 429 -9.35 13.23 -2.26
N ILE A 430 -10.44 13.18 -1.50
CA ILE A 430 -11.38 14.31 -1.34
C ILE A 430 -11.21 15.08 -0.02
N ASP A 431 -10.14 14.79 0.73
CA ASP A 431 -9.86 15.41 2.04
C ASP A 431 -11.05 15.31 3.02
N ALA A 432 -11.68 14.14 3.07
CA ALA A 432 -12.84 13.89 3.91
C ALA A 432 -12.44 13.53 5.37
N PRO A 433 -13.32 13.81 6.35
CA PRO A 433 -13.09 13.41 7.74
C PRO A 433 -12.82 11.91 7.90
N LEU A 434 -11.87 11.57 8.76
CA LEU A 434 -11.51 10.18 9.08
C LEU A 434 -12.28 9.67 10.30
N ASN A 435 -12.74 8.43 10.23
CA ASN A 435 -13.24 7.68 11.37
C ASN A 435 -12.14 7.52 12.41
N LYS A 436 -12.49 7.73 13.69
CA LYS A 436 -11.61 7.43 14.82
C LYS A 436 -11.51 5.91 15.01
N TYR A 437 -10.31 5.40 15.19
CA TYR A 437 -10.09 3.99 15.54
C TYR A 437 -10.33 3.75 17.03
N ASN A 438 -10.79 2.56 17.37
CA ASN A 438 -10.88 2.07 18.75
C ASN A 438 -9.81 1.00 19.02
N ARG A 439 -8.79 1.33 19.83
CA ARG A 439 -7.67 0.42 20.14
C ARG A 439 -8.10 -0.83 20.90
N ASP A 440 -9.14 -0.75 21.73
CA ASP A 440 -9.62 -1.86 22.57
C ASP A 440 -10.14 -3.03 21.72
N THR A 441 -10.47 -2.75 20.45
CA THR A 441 -10.99 -3.73 19.47
C THR A 441 -9.96 -4.20 18.45
N PHE A 442 -8.70 -3.74 18.56
CA PHE A 442 -7.65 -4.14 17.61
C PHE A 442 -7.41 -5.65 17.69
N TYR A 443 -7.22 -6.15 18.91
CA TYR A 443 -6.82 -7.53 19.19
C TYR A 443 -7.85 -8.22 20.11
N ILE A 444 -8.99 -8.57 19.53
CA ILE A 444 -10.01 -9.40 20.19
C ILE A 444 -10.46 -10.49 19.21
N SER A 445 -10.71 -11.69 19.72
CA SER A 445 -11.10 -12.84 18.91
C SER A 445 -12.59 -12.85 18.58
N ASP A 446 -13.42 -12.47 19.54
CA ASP A 446 -14.88 -12.41 19.47
C ASP A 446 -15.38 -11.41 20.54
N PRO A 447 -16.46 -10.64 20.31
CA PRO A 447 -17.25 -10.55 19.09
C PRO A 447 -16.51 -9.83 17.95
N VAL A 448 -17.01 -9.99 16.72
CA VAL A 448 -16.48 -9.32 15.51
C VAL A 448 -16.91 -7.85 15.47
N VAL A 449 -16.37 -7.05 16.39
CA VAL A 449 -16.58 -5.59 16.50
C VAL A 449 -15.27 -4.84 16.30
N GLY A 450 -15.34 -3.58 15.86
CA GLY A 450 -14.17 -2.79 15.46
C GLY A 450 -13.36 -3.46 14.34
N TYR A 451 -14.03 -4.15 13.44
CA TYR A 451 -13.43 -4.97 12.37
C TYR A 451 -14.07 -4.63 11.01
N THR A 452 -15.33 -5.00 10.82
CA THR A 452 -16.13 -4.79 9.60
C THR A 452 -17.25 -3.75 9.75
N ASP A 453 -17.36 -3.14 10.93
CA ASP A 453 -18.42 -2.23 11.36
C ASP A 453 -18.04 -0.74 11.29
N TYR A 454 -16.81 -0.43 10.85
CA TYR A 454 -16.42 0.95 10.56
C TYR A 454 -17.17 1.47 9.31
N PRO A 455 -17.80 2.66 9.38
CA PRO A 455 -18.63 3.16 8.29
C PRO A 455 -17.80 3.65 7.10
N PHE A 456 -18.35 3.50 5.90
CA PHE A 456 -17.89 4.18 4.69
C PHE A 456 -18.34 5.66 4.70
N LEU A 457 -17.75 6.48 3.82
CA LEU A 457 -18.30 7.78 3.48
C LEU A 457 -19.74 7.62 2.98
N SER A 458 -20.62 8.54 3.36
CA SER A 458 -21.98 8.54 2.85
C SER A 458 -21.97 8.80 1.34
N SER A 459 -22.86 8.14 0.60
CA SER A 459 -22.98 8.24 -0.86
C SER A 459 -23.32 9.65 -1.38
N ASN A 460 -23.51 10.62 -0.49
CA ASN A 460 -23.88 12.00 -0.81
C ASN A 460 -22.68 12.96 -0.77
N VAL A 461 -21.45 12.44 -0.63
CA VAL A 461 -20.19 13.21 -0.54
C VAL A 461 -19.36 13.05 -1.80
#